data_AF-A0A5K0W0B2-F1
#
_entry.id   AF-A0A5K0W0B2-F1
#
_cell.length_a   1.000
_cell.length_b   1.000
_cell.length_c   1.000
_cell.angle_alpha   90.00
_cell.angle_beta   90.00
_cell.angle_gamma   90.00
#
_symmetry.space_group_name_H-M   'P 1'
#
loop_
_entity.id
_entity.type
_entity.pdbx_description
1 polymer ?
#
loop_
_entity_poly.entity_id
_entity_poly.type
_entity_poly.pdbx_seq_one_letter_code
_entity_poly.pdbx_strand_id
1 'polypeptide(L)' 'EPSDAHLAAAIGLGEEGEFNRGPDLPLYELRAIMVATNNFSESNRLGEGGFGAVYK' A
#
# COMPACT_ATOMS: atom_id res chain seq x y z
N GLU A 1 1.42 32.55 -18.26
CA GLU A 1 0.59 31.95 -17.20
C GLU A 1 0.93 30.49 -16.94
N PRO A 2 1.73 30.18 -15.90
CA PRO A 2 2.10 28.82 -15.54
C PRO A 2 1.15 28.27 -14.46
N SER A 3 -0.14 28.07 -14.79
CA SER A 3 -1.16 27.57 -13.85
C SER A 3 -1.35 26.04 -13.86
N ASP A 4 -0.81 25.33 -14.85
CA ASP A 4 -1.05 23.88 -15.02
C ASP A 4 0.10 22.97 -14.57
N ALA A 5 1.22 23.54 -14.13
CA ALA A 5 2.42 22.77 -13.78
C ALA A 5 2.35 22.02 -12.43
N HIS A 6 1.27 22.15 -11.66
CA HIS A 6 1.14 21.49 -10.36
C HIS A 6 0.44 20.12 -10.41
N LEU A 7 -0.25 19.77 -11.51
CA LEU A 7 -0.99 18.51 -11.59
C LEU A 7 -0.14 17.32 -12.10
N ALA A 8 0.96 17.61 -12.82
CA ALA A 8 1.87 16.59 -13.33
C ALA A 8 2.77 15.94 -12.24
N ALA A 9 2.85 16.55 -11.06
CA ALA A 9 3.66 16.05 -9.94
C ALA A 9 2.99 14.89 -9.16
N ALA A 10 1.71 14.61 -9.39
CA ALA A 10 0.97 13.61 -8.61
C ALA A 10 0.95 12.21 -9.23
N ILE A 11 1.25 12.07 -10.52
CA ILE A 11 1.30 10.76 -11.19
C ILE A 11 2.52 10.76 -12.12
N GLY A 12 3.69 10.53 -11.53
CA GLY A 12 4.95 10.36 -12.24
C GLY A 12 4.89 9.12 -13.13
N LEU A 13 4.49 9.32 -14.39
CA LEU A 13 4.72 8.39 -15.48
C LEU A 13 5.92 8.88 -16.27
N GLY A 14 7.12 8.38 -15.93
CA GLY A 14 8.30 8.55 -16.77
C GLY A 14 9.61 8.64 -15.99
N GLU A 15 10.54 7.79 -16.41
CA GLU A 15 11.94 7.62 -15.98
C GLU A 15 12.10 6.77 -14.71
N GLU A 16 12.69 5.59 -14.91
CA GLU A 16 13.02 4.60 -13.91
C GLU A 16 14.05 5.16 -12.91
N GLY A 17 13.56 5.98 -11.98
CA GLY A 17 14.31 6.50 -10.85
C GLY A 17 14.05 5.63 -9.63
N GLU A 18 15.11 5.01 -9.11
CA GLU A 18 15.19 4.26 -7.84
C GLU A 18 14.02 4.53 -6.88
N PHE A 19 12.99 3.68 -6.91
CA PHE A 19 11.99 3.58 -5.84
C PHE A 19 12.59 2.93 -4.57
N ASN A 20 13.91 3.09 -4.37
CA ASN A 20 14.75 2.36 -3.43
C ASN A 20 15.48 3.33 -2.50
N ARG A 21 14.71 4.05 -1.67
CA ARG A 21 15.26 4.60 -0.41
C ARG A 21 14.53 4.09 0.83
N GLY A 22 13.82 2.96 0.70
CA GLY A 22 13.32 2.17 1.81
C GLY A 22 14.06 0.83 1.86
N PRO A 23 14.03 0.10 2.99
CA PRO A 23 14.49 -1.28 3.02
C PRO A 23 13.73 -2.09 1.96
N ASP A 24 14.36 -3.12 1.40
CA ASP A 24 13.70 -4.07 0.51
C ASP A 24 12.50 -4.69 1.23
N LEU A 25 11.30 -4.15 0.95
CA LEU A 25 10.06 -4.66 1.53
C LEU A 25 9.55 -5.80 0.64
N PRO A 26 9.21 -6.96 1.23
CA PRO A 26 8.64 -8.04 0.47
C PRO A 26 7.30 -7.62 -0.12
N LEU A 27 7.16 -7.80 -1.44
CA LEU A 27 5.89 -7.62 -2.14
C LEU A 27 5.07 -8.90 -2.02
N TYR A 28 3.79 -8.75 -1.64
CA TYR A 28 2.85 -9.86 -1.56
C TYR A 28 1.64 -9.58 -2.45
N GLU A 29 1.21 -10.63 -3.16
CA GLU A 29 -0.08 -10.63 -3.85
C GLU A 29 -1.22 -10.48 -2.85
N LEU A 30 -2.24 -9.70 -3.19
CA LEU A 30 -3.45 -9.56 -2.36
C LEU A 30 -4.09 -10.92 -2.05
N ARG A 31 -4.00 -11.87 -2.99
CA ARG A 31 -4.46 -13.25 -2.80
C ARG A 31 -3.76 -13.94 -1.63
N ALA A 32 -2.46 -13.73 -1.45
CA ALA A 32 -1.72 -14.32 -0.33
C ALA A 32 -2.21 -13.74 1.01
N ILE A 33 -2.45 -12.43 1.06
CA ILE A 33 -3.00 -11.74 2.23
C ILE A 33 -4.39 -12.28 2.57
N MET A 34 -5.27 -12.42 1.57
CA MET A 34 -6.61 -12.98 1.78
C MET A 34 -6.57 -14.41 2.32
N VAL A 35 -5.66 -15.25 1.82
CA VAL A 35 -5.52 -16.62 2.35
C VAL A 35 -5.04 -16.61 3.80
N ALA A 36 -4.01 -15.80 4.11
CA ALA A 36 -3.45 -15.70 5.46
C ALA A 36 -4.50 -15.22 6.49
N THR A 37 -5.29 -14.21 6.14
CA THR A 37 -6.31 -13.65 7.04
C THR A 37 -7.65 -14.38 7.00
N ASN A 38 -7.75 -15.50 6.27
CA ASN A 38 -9.01 -16.21 6.00
C ASN A 38 -10.10 -15.24 5.50
N ASN A 39 -9.76 -14.50 4.44
CA ASN A 39 -10.56 -13.46 3.82
C ASN A 39 -11.01 -12.38 4.82
N PHE A 40 -10.06 -11.90 5.63
CA PHE A 40 -10.30 -10.90 6.69
C PHE A 40 -11.40 -11.31 7.67
N SER A 41 -11.45 -12.60 8.03
CA SER A 41 -12.42 -13.12 8.98
C SER A 41 -12.29 -12.45 10.34
N GLU A 42 -13.43 -12.13 10.97
CA GLU A 42 -13.50 -11.61 12.33
C GLU A 42 -12.79 -12.51 13.35
N SER A 43 -12.77 -13.82 13.12
CA SER A 43 -12.05 -14.79 13.97
C SER A 43 -10.53 -14.61 13.98
N ASN A 44 -10.00 -13.89 12.98
CA ASN A 44 -8.60 -13.54 12.84
C ASN A 44 -8.32 -12.08 13.21
N ARG A 45 -9.34 -11.26 13.50
CA ARG A 45 -9.13 -9.87 13.94
C ARG A 45 -8.53 -9.86 15.35
N LEU A 46 -7.40 -9.18 15.48
CA LEU A 46 -6.72 -8.93 16.74
C LEU A 46 -7.24 -7.67 17.43
N GLY A 47 -7.67 -6.68 16.64
CA GLY A 47 -8.26 -5.43 17.14
C GLY A 47 -8.45 -4.40 16.04
N GLU A 48 -8.94 -3.22 16.43
CA GLU A 48 -9.11 -2.06 15.56
C GLU A 48 -8.75 -0.79 16.34
N GLY A 49 -8.10 0.16 15.67
CA GLY A 49 -7.78 1.47 16.23
C GLY A 49 -7.80 2.54 15.15
N GLY A 50 -7.24 3.73 15.45
CA GLY A 50 -7.24 4.87 14.52
C GLY A 50 -6.51 4.65 13.18
N PHE A 51 -5.80 3.53 13.04
CA PHE A 51 -5.07 3.13 11.83
C PHE A 51 -5.72 1.94 11.10
N GLY A 52 -6.90 1.50 11.54
CA GLY A 52 -7.66 0.39 10.96
C GLY A 52 -7.57 -0.92 11.76
N ALA A 53 -8.10 -1.98 11.15
CA ALA A 53 -8.16 -3.32 11.74
C ALA A 53 -6.85 -4.09 11.54
N VAL A 54 -6.48 -4.88 12.55
CA VAL A 54 -5.30 -5.74 12.54
C VAL A 54 -5.75 -7.21 12.56
N TYR A 55 -5.19 -8.03 11.69
CA TYR A 55 -5.47 -9.46 11.57
C TYR A 55 -4.21 -10.27 11.85
N LYS A 56 -4.37 -11.45 12.46
CA LYS A 56 -3.30 -12.44 12.61
C LYS A 56 -3.03 -13.22 11.32
#